data_AF-A0A7L1Z4W7-F1
#
_entry.id   AF-A0A7L1Z4W7-F1
#
_cell.length_a   1.000
_cell.length_b   1.000
_cell.length_c   1.000
_cell.angle_alpha   90.00
_cell.angle_beta   90.00
_cell.angle_gamma   90.00
#
_symmetry.space_group_name_H-M   'P 1'
#
loop_
_entity.id
_entity.type
_entity.pdbx_description
1 polymer ?
#
loop_
_entity_poly.entity_id
_entity_poly.type
_entity_poly.pdbx_seq_one_letter_code
_entity_poly.pdbx_strand_id
1 'polypeptide(L)'
;PPGPDNLFVNYLSRIHREEDFQFILKGVARLLSNPLVQTYLPNSAKKIQFHQELLVLFWKLCDFNKKFLFFVLKSSDVLDILVPILYFLNDARADQSRVGLMHIGVFILLLLSGERNFGVRLNKPYSVRVPMDIPVFTGTHADLLIIVFHKIITSGHQRLQPLFDCLLTIVVNVSPYLKSLSMVAANKLLHLLEAFSTTWFLFSAVQNHHLVFFLLEVFNNIIQYQFDGNSNLVYAVIRKRNVFHQLANLPTDSQSIQKGLQRKKKSPEPISRTNSQDGVSMEGSRPAAPAEPGTLKTSLVATPG
;
A
#
# COMPACT_ATOMS: atom_id res chain seq x y z
N PRO A 1 -33.09 -23.26 14.71
CA PRO A 1 -33.71 -22.84 13.44
C PRO A 1 -32.76 -21.93 12.64
N PRO A 2 -32.36 -22.29 11.40
CA PRO A 2 -31.71 -21.32 10.54
C PRO A 2 -32.70 -20.15 10.38
N GLY A 3 -32.26 -18.93 10.67
CA GLY A 3 -33.08 -17.73 10.54
C GLY A 3 -33.60 -17.55 9.11
N PRO A 4 -34.51 -16.59 8.86
CA PRO A 4 -35.00 -16.35 7.51
C PRO A 4 -33.82 -16.08 6.58
N ASP A 5 -33.67 -16.89 5.53
CA ASP A 5 -32.64 -16.73 4.51
C ASP A 5 -32.68 -15.28 4.02
N ASN A 6 -31.60 -14.54 4.23
CA ASN A 6 -31.51 -13.14 3.84
C ASN A 6 -31.80 -13.03 2.32
N LEU A 7 -33.00 -12.53 1.97
CA LEU A 7 -33.49 -12.50 0.60
C LEU A 7 -32.55 -11.70 -0.32
N PHE A 8 -31.95 -10.62 0.17
CA PHE A 8 -30.99 -9.83 -0.59
C PHE A 8 -29.73 -10.63 -0.91
N VAL A 9 -29.21 -11.39 0.05
CA VAL A 9 -28.06 -12.28 -0.16
C VAL A 9 -28.41 -13.38 -1.17
N ASN A 10 -29.63 -13.93 -1.08
CA ASN A 10 -30.12 -14.96 -2.01
C ASN A 10 -30.25 -14.42 -3.44
N TYR A 11 -30.82 -13.23 -3.63
CA TYR A 11 -30.92 -12.62 -4.97
C TYR A 11 -29.54 -12.24 -5.52
N LEU A 12 -28.66 -11.71 -4.68
CA LEU A 12 -27.30 -11.33 -5.06
C LEU A 12 -26.47 -12.54 -5.51
N SER A 13 -26.59 -13.69 -4.82
CA SER A 13 -25.85 -14.91 -5.20
C SER A 13 -26.34 -15.53 -6.51
N ARG A 14 -27.57 -15.20 -6.95
CA ARG A 14 -28.17 -15.68 -8.20
C ARG A 14 -27.83 -14.84 -9.43
N ILE A 15 -27.27 -13.64 -9.27
CA ILE A 15 -26.80 -12.83 -10.41
C ILE A 15 -25.72 -13.64 -11.16
N HIS A 16 -25.83 -13.74 -12.47
CA HIS A 16 -24.94 -14.58 -13.28
C HIS A 16 -24.65 -14.05 -14.68
N ARG A 17 -25.39 -13.04 -15.18
CA ARG A 17 -25.15 -12.47 -16.50
C ARG A 17 -23.90 -11.59 -16.45
N GLU A 18 -23.02 -11.74 -17.43
CA GLU A 18 -21.80 -10.94 -17.51
C GLU A 18 -22.09 -9.44 -17.65
N GLU A 19 -23.17 -9.07 -18.35
CA GLU A 19 -23.62 -7.67 -18.49
C GLU A 19 -23.95 -7.03 -17.14
N ASP A 20 -24.64 -7.76 -16.26
CA ASP A 20 -24.99 -7.30 -14.92
C ASP A 20 -23.73 -7.13 -14.07
N PHE A 21 -22.79 -8.08 -14.16
CA PHE A 21 -21.50 -7.97 -13.47
C PHE A 21 -20.67 -6.78 -13.95
N GLN A 22 -20.63 -6.53 -15.26
CA GLN A 22 -19.93 -5.37 -15.81
C GLN A 22 -20.54 -4.06 -15.33
N PHE A 23 -21.88 -3.97 -15.36
CA PHE A 23 -22.61 -2.81 -14.86
C PHE A 23 -22.30 -2.54 -13.39
N ILE A 24 -22.37 -3.58 -12.54
CA ILE A 24 -22.06 -3.49 -11.11
C ILE A 24 -20.62 -3.04 -10.90
N LEU A 25 -19.64 -3.71 -11.54
CA LEU A 25 -18.22 -3.43 -11.36
C LEU A 25 -17.86 -2.00 -11.78
N LYS A 26 -18.31 -1.56 -12.98
CA LYS A 26 -18.06 -0.19 -13.45
C LYS A 26 -18.80 0.84 -12.61
N GLY A 27 -20.01 0.52 -12.13
CA GLY A 27 -20.75 1.36 -11.19
C GLY A 27 -20.00 1.58 -9.88
N VAL A 28 -19.54 0.51 -9.24
CA VAL A 28 -18.76 0.55 -8.00
C VAL A 28 -17.44 1.30 -8.22
N ALA A 29 -16.69 0.98 -9.28
CA ALA A 29 -15.42 1.64 -9.58
C ALA A 29 -15.59 3.15 -9.79
N ARG A 30 -16.62 3.56 -10.54
CA ARG A 30 -16.95 4.98 -10.77
C ARG A 30 -17.29 5.70 -9.47
N LEU A 31 -18.10 5.08 -8.60
CA LEU A 31 -18.47 5.67 -7.32
C LEU A 31 -17.25 5.78 -6.40
N LEU A 32 -16.45 4.72 -6.25
CA LEU A 32 -15.23 4.76 -5.44
C LEU A 32 -14.21 5.79 -5.96
N SER A 33 -14.13 5.99 -7.28
CA SER A 33 -13.22 6.96 -7.89
C SER A 33 -13.71 8.41 -7.83
N ASN A 34 -15.00 8.64 -7.53
CA ASN A 34 -15.60 9.99 -7.58
C ASN A 34 -14.84 11.05 -6.76
N PRO A 35 -14.38 10.81 -5.51
CA PRO A 35 -13.64 11.83 -4.75
C PRO A 35 -12.21 12.03 -5.21
N LEU A 36 -11.66 11.07 -5.96
CA LEU A 36 -10.28 11.07 -6.44
C LEU A 36 -10.14 11.97 -7.69
N VAL A 37 -11.24 12.23 -8.40
CA VAL A 37 -11.26 13.11 -9.57
C VAL A 37 -10.99 14.54 -9.14
N GLN A 38 -9.92 15.11 -9.69
CA GLN A 38 -9.65 16.54 -9.59
C GLN A 38 -10.43 17.29 -10.68
N THR A 39 -11.10 18.36 -10.28
CA THR A 39 -11.72 19.31 -11.19
C THR A 39 -11.01 20.64 -11.07
N TYR A 40 -10.96 21.40 -12.16
CA TYR A 40 -10.29 22.71 -12.17
C TYR A 40 -10.96 23.71 -11.22
N LEU A 41 -12.29 23.70 -11.13
CA LEU A 41 -13.03 24.54 -10.19
C LEU A 41 -13.26 23.82 -8.86
N PRO A 42 -12.94 24.43 -7.70
CA PRO A 42 -13.34 23.90 -6.40
C PRO A 42 -14.87 23.81 -6.33
N ASN A 43 -15.38 22.73 -5.72
CA ASN A 43 -16.82 22.43 -5.58
C ASN A 43 -17.61 22.22 -6.89
N SER A 44 -16.95 22.16 -8.05
CA SER A 44 -17.64 21.92 -9.33
C SER A 44 -18.17 20.49 -9.51
N ALA A 45 -17.66 19.54 -8.71
CA ALA A 45 -18.16 18.17 -8.66
C ALA A 45 -18.63 17.82 -7.25
N LYS A 46 -19.85 17.28 -7.14
CA LYS A 46 -20.37 16.72 -5.89
C LYS A 46 -19.57 15.46 -5.55
N LYS A 47 -18.90 15.49 -4.40
CA LYS A 47 -18.20 14.33 -3.84
C LYS A 47 -19.16 13.49 -3.02
N ILE A 48 -19.23 12.20 -3.30
CA ILE A 48 -19.95 11.26 -2.45
C ILE A 48 -19.17 11.05 -1.14
N GLN A 49 -19.82 10.58 -0.09
CA GLN A 49 -19.20 10.34 1.23
C GLN A 49 -19.33 8.89 1.73
N PHE A 50 -20.10 8.04 1.04
CA PHE A 50 -20.44 6.68 1.46
C PHE A 50 -19.45 5.61 0.96
N HIS A 51 -18.14 5.91 1.01
CA HIS A 51 -17.10 4.98 0.50
C HIS A 51 -16.97 3.72 1.33
N GLN A 52 -17.20 3.80 2.64
CA GLN A 52 -17.12 2.64 3.52
C GLN A 52 -18.20 1.62 3.16
N GLU A 53 -19.42 2.10 2.96
CA GLU A 53 -20.57 1.31 2.56
C GLU A 53 -20.36 0.68 1.19
N LEU A 54 -19.75 1.42 0.24
CA LEU A 54 -19.39 0.87 -1.08
C LEU A 54 -18.35 -0.24 -0.97
N LEU A 55 -17.34 -0.10 -0.13
CA LEU A 55 -16.34 -1.15 0.10
C LEU A 55 -16.98 -2.38 0.74
N VAL A 56 -17.85 -2.22 1.72
CA VAL A 56 -18.60 -3.33 2.32
C VAL A 56 -19.49 -4.02 1.28
N LEU A 57 -20.20 -3.24 0.46
CA LEU A 57 -21.05 -3.78 -0.61
C LEU A 57 -20.22 -4.58 -1.62
N PHE A 58 -19.08 -4.04 -2.06
CA PHE A 58 -18.16 -4.74 -2.96
C PHE A 58 -17.65 -6.03 -2.33
N TRP A 59 -17.21 -5.98 -1.08
CA TRP A 59 -16.75 -7.15 -0.35
C TRP A 59 -17.84 -8.23 -0.29
N LYS A 60 -19.08 -7.87 0.09
CA LYS A 60 -20.19 -8.82 0.16
C LYS A 60 -20.61 -9.36 -1.21
N LEU A 61 -20.51 -8.57 -2.27
CA LEU A 61 -20.70 -9.05 -3.64
C LEU A 61 -19.69 -10.15 -4.00
N CYS A 62 -18.42 -9.95 -3.71
CA CYS A 62 -17.37 -10.95 -3.94
C CYS A 62 -17.51 -12.19 -3.03
N ASP A 63 -17.95 -11.99 -1.79
CA ASP A 63 -18.07 -13.07 -0.81
C ASP A 63 -19.22 -14.03 -1.17
N PHE A 64 -20.42 -13.48 -1.38
CA PHE A 64 -21.64 -14.25 -1.63
C PHE A 64 -21.86 -14.66 -3.09
N ASN A 65 -21.16 -14.05 -4.05
CA ASN A 65 -21.23 -14.43 -5.46
C ASN A 65 -19.83 -14.71 -6.04
N LYS A 66 -19.42 -15.97 -6.01
CA LYS A 66 -18.12 -16.40 -6.54
C LYS A 66 -18.00 -16.18 -8.06
N LYS A 67 -19.11 -16.22 -8.81
CA LYS A 67 -19.11 -15.91 -10.25
C LYS A 67 -18.74 -14.45 -10.49
N PHE A 68 -19.26 -13.54 -9.67
CA PHE A 68 -18.85 -12.13 -9.69
C PHE A 68 -17.38 -11.96 -9.33
N LEU A 69 -16.90 -12.62 -8.26
CA LEU A 69 -15.48 -12.58 -7.90
C LEU A 69 -14.58 -13.01 -9.08
N PHE A 70 -14.87 -14.15 -9.70
CA PHE A 70 -14.10 -14.61 -10.87
C PHE A 70 -14.22 -13.66 -12.06
N PHE A 71 -15.39 -13.05 -12.28
CA PHE A 71 -15.57 -12.03 -13.32
C PHE A 71 -14.67 -10.82 -13.08
N VAL A 72 -14.64 -10.29 -11.85
CA VAL A 72 -13.76 -9.17 -11.45
C VAL A 72 -12.30 -9.49 -11.75
N LEU A 73 -11.87 -10.72 -11.46
CA LEU A 73 -10.48 -11.17 -11.61
C LEU A 73 -10.10 -11.54 -13.06
N LYS A 74 -11.07 -11.80 -13.93
CA LYS A 74 -10.85 -12.18 -15.34
C LYS A 74 -10.33 -10.99 -16.15
N SER A 75 -10.88 -9.80 -15.93
CA SER A 75 -10.50 -8.58 -16.64
C SER A 75 -9.44 -7.78 -15.89
N SER A 76 -8.95 -6.70 -16.49
CA SER A 76 -8.12 -5.73 -15.76
C SER A 76 -8.92 -4.68 -15.02
N ASP A 77 -10.25 -4.74 -15.06
CA ASP A 77 -11.13 -3.78 -14.38
C ASP A 77 -10.99 -3.86 -12.85
N VAL A 78 -10.45 -4.97 -12.31
CA VAL A 78 -10.04 -5.04 -10.90
C VAL A 78 -9.07 -3.93 -10.49
N LEU A 79 -8.25 -3.43 -11.42
CA LEU A 79 -7.33 -2.33 -11.15
C LEU A 79 -8.06 -1.00 -10.93
N ASP A 80 -9.23 -0.81 -11.56
CA ASP A 80 -10.11 0.34 -11.36
C ASP A 80 -10.73 0.33 -9.95
N ILE A 81 -10.74 -0.83 -9.28
CA ILE A 81 -11.16 -0.99 -7.87
C ILE A 81 -9.95 -0.88 -6.92
N LEU A 82 -8.81 -1.46 -7.30
CA LEU A 82 -7.58 -1.45 -6.53
C LEU A 82 -7.12 -0.02 -6.21
N VAL A 83 -7.07 0.86 -7.21
CA VAL A 83 -6.52 2.21 -7.06
C VAL A 83 -7.32 3.04 -6.03
N PRO A 84 -8.66 3.10 -6.08
CA PRO A 84 -9.45 3.74 -5.03
C PRO A 84 -9.28 3.11 -3.63
N ILE A 85 -9.20 1.78 -3.53
CA ILE A 85 -8.97 1.12 -2.23
C ILE A 85 -7.64 1.61 -1.63
N LEU A 86 -6.57 1.57 -2.41
CA LEU A 86 -5.25 2.02 -1.96
C LEU A 86 -5.22 3.50 -1.60
N TYR A 87 -5.97 4.33 -2.34
CA TYR A 87 -6.14 5.74 -2.00
C TYR A 87 -6.76 5.92 -0.62
N PHE A 88 -7.92 5.30 -0.37
CA PHE A 88 -8.61 5.44 0.90
C PHE A 88 -7.83 4.84 2.07
N LEU A 89 -7.13 3.73 1.86
CA LEU A 89 -6.23 3.17 2.87
C LEU A 89 -5.07 4.12 3.19
N ASN A 90 -4.45 4.74 2.17
CA ASN A 90 -3.38 5.70 2.40
C ASN A 90 -3.89 6.95 3.14
N ASP A 91 -5.06 7.47 2.77
CA ASP A 91 -5.66 8.65 3.40
C ASP A 91 -6.10 8.39 4.86
N ALA A 92 -6.64 7.19 5.13
CA ALA A 92 -7.13 6.83 6.46
C ALA A 92 -6.05 6.36 7.44
N ARG A 93 -4.83 6.04 7.00
CA ARG A 93 -3.79 5.40 7.82
C ARG A 93 -3.45 6.13 9.13
N ALA A 94 -3.56 7.45 9.17
CA ALA A 94 -3.21 8.28 10.31
C ALA A 94 -4.40 8.54 11.25
N ASP A 95 -5.62 8.17 10.84
CA ASP A 95 -6.86 8.49 11.53
C ASP A 95 -7.43 7.28 12.27
N GLN A 96 -7.33 7.31 13.61
CA GLN A 96 -7.79 6.23 14.48
C GLN A 96 -9.31 6.00 14.44
N SER A 97 -10.10 6.95 13.96
CA SER A 97 -11.55 6.79 13.80
C SER A 97 -11.91 5.94 12.59
N ARG A 98 -10.99 5.82 11.61
CA ARG A 98 -11.21 5.13 10.33
C ARG A 98 -10.61 3.72 10.29
N VAL A 99 -10.32 3.13 11.45
CA VAL A 99 -9.79 1.76 11.56
C VAL A 99 -10.68 0.72 10.90
N GLY A 100 -12.01 0.89 10.96
CA GLY A 100 -12.96 0.00 10.28
C GLY A 100 -12.75 -0.01 8.76
N LEU A 101 -12.58 1.16 8.14
CA LEU A 101 -12.26 1.30 6.72
C LEU A 101 -10.95 0.57 6.39
N MET A 102 -9.93 0.73 7.23
CA MET A 102 -8.64 0.04 7.05
C MET A 102 -8.81 -1.48 6.99
N HIS A 103 -9.57 -2.07 7.93
CA HIS A 103 -9.83 -3.52 7.95
C HIS A 103 -10.57 -3.97 6.69
N ILE A 104 -11.64 -3.27 6.31
CA ILE A 104 -12.44 -3.64 5.13
C ILE A 104 -11.57 -3.59 3.87
N GLY A 105 -10.81 -2.51 3.66
CA GLY A 105 -9.94 -2.37 2.49
C GLY A 105 -8.86 -3.45 2.45
N VAL A 106 -8.20 -3.73 3.58
CA VAL A 106 -7.19 -4.80 3.67
C VAL A 106 -7.78 -6.17 3.42
N PHE A 107 -8.96 -6.49 3.95
CA PHE A 107 -9.60 -7.79 3.73
C PHE A 107 -10.10 -8.00 2.31
N ILE A 108 -10.55 -6.93 1.63
CA ILE A 108 -10.83 -6.99 0.19
C ILE A 108 -9.56 -7.33 -0.58
N LEU A 109 -8.45 -6.64 -0.30
CA LEU A 109 -7.17 -6.92 -0.97
C LEU A 109 -6.65 -8.32 -0.65
N LEU A 110 -6.84 -8.80 0.58
CA LEU A 110 -6.52 -10.17 0.98
C LEU A 110 -7.31 -11.18 0.15
N LEU A 111 -8.63 -11.01 0.05
CA LEU A 111 -9.50 -11.84 -0.79
C LEU A 111 -9.04 -11.86 -2.25
N LEU A 112 -8.77 -10.69 -2.84
CA LEU A 112 -8.33 -10.59 -4.24
C LEU A 112 -6.95 -11.19 -4.47
N SER A 113 -6.02 -11.02 -3.51
CA SER A 113 -4.65 -11.52 -3.62
C SER A 113 -4.54 -13.04 -3.62
N GLY A 114 -5.53 -13.75 -3.06
CA GLY A 114 -5.55 -15.22 -3.09
C GLY A 114 -5.67 -15.81 -4.50
N GLU A 115 -5.98 -14.98 -5.50
CA GLU A 115 -6.23 -15.41 -6.87
C GLU A 115 -5.07 -15.01 -7.80
N ARG A 116 -4.52 -16.00 -8.52
CA ARG A 116 -3.37 -15.82 -9.43
C ARG A 116 -3.57 -14.66 -10.42
N ASN A 117 -4.77 -14.54 -10.97
CA ASN A 117 -5.06 -13.51 -11.97
C ASN A 117 -4.84 -12.10 -11.41
N PHE A 118 -5.16 -11.85 -10.14
CA PHE A 118 -4.91 -10.55 -9.51
C PHE A 118 -3.42 -10.20 -9.52
N GLY A 119 -2.56 -11.12 -9.03
CA GLY A 119 -1.12 -10.94 -9.03
C GLY A 119 -0.55 -10.68 -10.43
N VAL A 120 -1.03 -11.40 -11.44
CA VAL A 120 -0.63 -11.17 -12.84
C VAL A 120 -1.06 -9.78 -13.33
N ARG A 121 -2.28 -9.33 -13.00
CA ARG A 121 -2.80 -8.01 -13.41
C ARG A 121 -2.05 -6.85 -12.77
N LEU A 122 -1.47 -7.01 -11.58
CA LEU A 122 -0.69 -5.97 -10.91
C LEU A 122 0.51 -5.46 -11.73
N ASN A 123 1.02 -6.26 -12.68
CA ASN A 123 2.11 -5.86 -13.57
C ASN A 123 1.72 -4.80 -14.61
N LYS A 124 0.44 -4.46 -14.76
CA LYS A 124 0.04 -3.37 -15.66
C LYS A 124 0.69 -2.05 -15.22
N PRO A 125 1.20 -1.23 -16.16
CA PRO A 125 1.77 0.07 -15.83
C PRO A 125 0.77 0.95 -15.07
N TYR A 126 1.22 1.58 -13.99
CA TYR A 126 0.42 2.55 -13.26
C TYR A 126 0.57 3.93 -13.92
N SER A 127 -0.47 4.34 -14.64
CA SER A 127 -0.49 5.63 -15.37
C SER A 127 -1.42 6.66 -14.73
N VAL A 128 -2.27 6.25 -13.79
CA VAL A 128 -3.26 7.12 -13.16
C VAL A 128 -2.56 8.02 -12.14
N ARG A 129 -2.69 9.34 -12.25
CA ARG A 129 -2.14 10.26 -11.25
C ARG A 129 -3.23 10.63 -10.25
N VAL A 130 -3.41 9.79 -9.24
CA VAL A 130 -4.24 10.14 -8.07
C VAL A 130 -3.37 10.92 -7.08
N PRO A 131 -3.85 12.05 -6.53
CA PRO A 131 -3.10 12.83 -5.54
C PRO A 131 -3.00 12.06 -4.21
N MET A 132 -2.02 11.16 -4.13
CA MET A 132 -1.70 10.42 -2.91
C MET A 132 -0.45 11.01 -2.28
N ASP A 133 -0.45 11.11 -0.95
CA ASP A 133 0.77 11.35 -0.19
C ASP A 133 1.66 10.09 -0.26
N ILE A 134 2.40 9.90 -1.35
CA ILE A 134 3.39 8.83 -1.58
C ILE A 134 4.56 9.38 -2.40
N PRO A 135 5.77 8.77 -2.34
CA PRO A 135 6.87 9.16 -3.21
C PRO A 135 6.51 9.03 -4.69
N VAL A 136 7.05 9.91 -5.53
CA VAL A 136 6.93 9.78 -6.98
C VAL A 136 7.68 8.53 -7.43
N PHE A 137 7.04 7.73 -8.27
CA PHE A 137 7.63 6.54 -8.86
C PHE A 137 7.11 6.34 -10.28
N THR A 138 7.83 5.55 -11.06
CA THR A 138 7.37 5.04 -12.36
C THR A 138 7.44 3.52 -12.28
N GLY A 139 6.31 2.86 -12.50
CA GLY A 139 6.19 1.42 -12.29
C GLY A 139 4.78 0.92 -12.55
N THR A 140 4.46 -0.18 -11.86
CA THR A 140 3.24 -0.95 -12.05
C THR A 140 2.27 -0.75 -10.88
N HIS A 141 1.09 -1.36 -10.94
CA HIS A 141 0.15 -1.36 -9.82
C HIS A 141 0.70 -2.15 -8.62
N ALA A 142 1.62 -3.10 -8.84
CA ALA A 142 2.34 -3.78 -7.76
C ALA A 142 3.20 -2.80 -6.94
N ASP A 143 3.86 -1.85 -7.62
CA ASP A 143 4.66 -0.83 -6.96
C ASP A 143 3.79 0.07 -6.08
N LEU A 144 2.64 0.50 -6.60
CA LEU A 144 1.67 1.29 -5.84
C LEU A 144 1.23 0.55 -4.57
N LEU A 145 0.87 -0.72 -4.70
CA LEU A 145 0.46 -1.58 -3.58
C LEU A 145 1.54 -1.64 -2.49
N ILE A 146 2.79 -1.95 -2.88
CA ILE A 146 3.92 -2.05 -1.95
C ILE A 146 4.21 -0.72 -1.26
N ILE A 147 4.21 0.38 -2.01
CA ILE A 147 4.50 1.72 -1.48
C ILE A 147 3.43 2.15 -0.46
N VAL A 148 2.15 1.91 -0.77
CA VAL A 148 1.05 2.23 0.15
C VAL A 148 1.12 1.35 1.40
N PHE A 149 1.38 0.05 1.26
CA PHE A 149 1.50 -0.86 2.39
C PHE A 149 2.68 -0.50 3.30
N HIS A 150 3.84 -0.19 2.71
CA HIS A 150 4.99 0.33 3.45
C HIS A 150 4.60 1.58 4.26
N LYS A 151 3.85 2.51 3.66
CA LYS A 151 3.45 3.75 4.33
C LYS A 151 2.46 3.50 5.45
N ILE A 152 1.51 2.57 5.28
CA ILE A 152 0.60 2.13 6.34
C ILE A 152 1.38 1.53 7.51
N ILE A 153 2.37 0.67 7.23
CA ILE A 153 3.17 0.01 8.26
C ILE A 153 4.08 1.00 9.01
N THR A 154 4.71 1.93 8.30
CA THR A 154 5.74 2.81 8.87
C THR A 154 5.21 4.12 9.44
N SER A 155 4.08 4.61 8.93
CA SER A 155 3.50 5.91 9.33
C SER A 155 2.06 5.80 9.87
N GLY A 156 1.49 4.60 9.88
CA GLY A 156 0.17 4.35 10.44
C GLY A 156 0.16 4.40 11.97
N HIS A 157 -1.03 4.59 12.54
CA HIS A 157 -1.18 4.59 13.99
C HIS A 157 -1.10 3.17 14.59
N GLN A 158 -0.83 3.05 15.90
CA GLN A 158 -0.61 1.76 16.57
C GLN A 158 -1.74 0.72 16.43
N ARG A 159 -3.02 1.15 16.31
CA ARG A 159 -4.14 0.20 16.12
C ARG A 159 -4.11 -0.53 14.77
N LEU A 160 -3.19 -0.19 13.84
CA LEU A 160 -3.01 -0.91 12.57
C LEU A 160 -2.03 -2.09 12.68
N GLN A 161 -1.32 -2.24 13.80
CA GLN A 161 -0.39 -3.36 14.02
C GLN A 161 -1.03 -4.73 13.72
N PRO A 162 -2.28 -5.03 14.13
CA PRO A 162 -2.92 -6.32 13.79
C PRO A 162 -3.11 -6.57 12.29
N LEU A 163 -3.06 -5.52 11.45
CA LEU A 163 -3.18 -5.64 9.99
C LEU A 163 -1.85 -5.96 9.31
N PHE A 164 -0.70 -5.87 10.00
CA PHE A 164 0.60 -6.05 9.37
C PHE A 164 0.77 -7.44 8.77
N ASP A 165 0.33 -8.48 9.48
CA ASP A 165 0.33 -9.85 8.97
C ASP A 165 -0.50 -9.97 7.69
N CYS A 166 -1.69 -9.35 7.66
CA CYS A 166 -2.56 -9.36 6.47
C CYS A 166 -1.92 -8.61 5.29
N LEU A 167 -1.33 -7.43 5.54
CA LEU A 167 -0.65 -6.64 4.52
C LEU A 167 0.52 -7.41 3.91
N LEU A 168 1.35 -8.06 4.73
CA LEU A 168 2.47 -8.85 4.22
C LEU A 168 2.02 -10.15 3.56
N THR A 169 0.96 -10.80 4.06
CA THR A 169 0.35 -11.98 3.43
C THR A 169 -0.12 -11.65 2.01
N ILE A 170 -0.76 -10.50 1.80
CA ILE A 170 -1.15 -10.03 0.46
C ILE A 170 0.09 -9.93 -0.46
N VAL A 171 1.20 -9.36 0.02
CA VAL A 171 2.43 -9.24 -0.76
C VAL A 171 3.02 -10.62 -1.07
N VAL A 172 3.01 -11.54 -0.10
CA VAL A 172 3.45 -12.94 -0.29
C VAL A 172 2.60 -13.64 -1.36
N ASN A 173 1.27 -13.49 -1.33
CA ASN A 173 0.38 -14.12 -2.30
C ASN A 173 0.66 -13.66 -3.74
N VAL A 174 1.01 -12.39 -3.94
CA VAL A 174 1.25 -11.83 -5.27
C VAL A 174 2.71 -11.92 -5.72
N SER A 175 3.66 -12.12 -4.79
CA SER A 175 5.10 -12.06 -5.05
C SER A 175 5.60 -12.99 -6.17
N PRO A 176 5.09 -14.23 -6.36
CA PRO A 176 5.52 -15.08 -7.47
C PRO A 176 5.20 -14.52 -8.87
N TYR A 177 4.33 -13.52 -8.95
CA TYR A 177 3.83 -12.96 -10.21
C TYR A 177 4.38 -11.56 -10.52
N LEU A 178 5.15 -10.94 -9.62
CA LEU A 178 5.64 -9.57 -9.78
C LEU A 178 6.86 -9.56 -10.70
N LYS A 179 6.69 -9.10 -11.94
CA LYS A 179 7.70 -9.23 -13.00
C LYS A 179 8.77 -8.16 -12.99
N SER A 180 8.45 -6.95 -12.54
CA SER A 180 9.34 -5.80 -12.70
C SER A 180 9.09 -4.74 -11.64
N LEU A 181 9.55 -4.99 -10.42
CA LEU A 181 9.49 -3.98 -9.36
C LEU A 181 10.40 -2.80 -9.68
N SER A 182 9.88 -1.59 -9.44
CA SER A 182 10.66 -0.37 -9.44
C SER A 182 11.70 -0.38 -8.30
N MET A 183 12.76 0.41 -8.49
CA MET A 183 13.76 0.63 -7.44
C MET A 183 13.13 1.17 -6.14
N VAL A 184 12.06 1.98 -6.25
CA VAL A 184 11.37 2.54 -5.08
C VAL A 184 10.70 1.43 -4.27
N ALA A 185 9.88 0.60 -4.91
CA ALA A 185 9.16 -0.48 -4.24
C ALA A 185 10.13 -1.53 -3.66
N ALA A 186 11.17 -1.90 -4.40
CA ALA A 186 12.23 -2.80 -3.92
C ALA A 186 12.87 -2.27 -2.61
N ASN A 187 13.28 -1.00 -2.59
CA ASN A 187 13.85 -0.41 -1.37
C ASN A 187 12.84 -0.31 -0.23
N LYS A 188 11.54 -0.13 -0.51
CA LYS A 188 10.50 -0.16 0.54
C LYS A 188 10.39 -1.54 1.20
N LEU A 189 10.45 -2.63 0.44
CA LEU A 189 10.47 -3.98 1.01
C LEU A 189 11.71 -4.22 1.87
N LEU A 190 12.90 -3.85 1.37
CA LEU A 190 14.16 -4.01 2.12
C LEU A 190 14.17 -3.15 3.40
N HIS A 191 13.58 -1.96 3.37
CA HIS A 191 13.45 -1.12 4.55
C HIS A 191 12.53 -1.75 5.61
N LEU A 192 11.44 -2.43 5.21
CA LEU A 192 10.62 -3.21 6.15
C LEU A 192 11.41 -4.36 6.76
N LEU A 193 12.22 -5.07 5.95
CA LEU A 193 13.06 -6.15 6.46
C LEU A 193 14.02 -5.63 7.51
N GLU A 194 14.75 -4.55 7.19
CA GLU A 194 15.71 -3.92 8.10
C GLU A 194 15.07 -3.48 9.42
N ALA A 195 13.85 -2.91 9.36
CA ALA A 195 13.13 -2.48 10.55
C ALA A 195 12.69 -3.68 11.43
N PHE A 196 12.13 -4.72 10.81
CA PHE A 196 11.59 -5.88 11.52
C PHE A 196 12.67 -6.90 11.95
N SER A 197 13.84 -6.91 11.30
CA SER A 197 14.95 -7.80 11.66
C SER A 197 15.80 -7.27 12.82
N THR A 198 15.52 -6.07 13.32
CA THR A 198 16.27 -5.53 14.46
C THR A 198 16.03 -6.36 15.72
N THR A 199 17.09 -6.59 16.50
CA THR A 199 17.05 -7.34 17.76
C THR A 199 15.98 -6.82 18.71
N TRP A 200 15.86 -5.49 18.84
CA TRP A 200 14.84 -4.92 19.72
C TRP A 200 13.44 -5.32 19.24
N PHE A 201 13.11 -5.16 17.95
CA PHE A 201 11.77 -5.42 17.45
C PHE A 201 11.48 -6.90 17.53
N LEU A 202 12.35 -7.73 16.96
CA LEU A 202 12.16 -9.17 16.83
C LEU A 202 11.93 -9.84 18.19
N PHE A 203 12.68 -9.45 19.21
CA PHE A 203 12.55 -10.04 20.56
C PHE A 203 11.54 -9.31 21.46
N SER A 204 10.86 -8.25 20.99
CA SER A 204 9.83 -7.56 21.79
C SER A 204 8.53 -8.35 21.93
N ALA A 205 8.21 -9.24 20.97
CA ALA A 205 7.02 -10.09 21.03
C ALA A 205 7.27 -11.40 20.29
N VAL A 206 6.67 -12.48 20.80
CA VAL A 206 6.86 -13.85 20.28
C VAL A 206 6.43 -13.97 18.81
N GLN A 207 5.49 -13.14 18.34
CA GLN A 207 4.95 -13.25 16.98
C GLN A 207 5.72 -12.41 15.95
N ASN A 208 6.64 -11.53 16.38
CA ASN A 208 7.28 -10.56 15.48
C ASN A 208 8.13 -11.22 14.38
N HIS A 209 8.58 -12.46 14.58
CA HIS A 209 9.31 -13.21 13.57
C HIS A 209 8.46 -13.54 12.33
N HIS A 210 7.12 -13.58 12.45
CA HIS A 210 6.24 -13.82 11.30
C HIS A 210 6.41 -12.74 10.21
N LEU A 211 6.56 -11.48 10.61
CA LEU A 211 6.74 -10.37 9.66
C LEU A 211 8.04 -10.50 8.86
N VAL A 212 9.11 -10.93 9.53
CA VAL A 212 10.40 -11.21 8.87
C VAL A 212 10.26 -12.41 7.93
N PHE A 213 9.60 -13.48 8.37
CA PHE A 213 9.36 -14.66 7.55
C PHE A 213 8.58 -14.32 6.27
N PHE A 214 7.50 -13.54 6.37
CA PHE A 214 6.75 -13.09 5.19
C PHE A 214 7.61 -12.29 4.21
N LEU A 215 8.47 -11.38 4.70
CA LEU A 215 9.34 -10.61 3.82
C LEU A 215 10.40 -11.47 3.13
N LEU A 216 10.98 -12.43 3.86
CA LEU A 216 11.92 -13.39 3.26
C LEU A 216 11.22 -14.24 2.18
N GLU A 217 9.99 -14.67 2.43
CA GLU A 217 9.18 -15.40 1.45
C GLU A 217 8.87 -14.54 0.22
N VAL A 218 8.59 -13.25 0.38
CA VAL A 218 8.46 -12.31 -0.76
C VAL A 218 9.73 -12.28 -1.59
N PHE A 219 10.90 -12.15 -0.97
CA PHE A 219 12.17 -12.13 -1.70
C PHE A 219 12.45 -13.46 -2.39
N ASN A 220 12.24 -14.58 -1.71
CA ASN A 220 12.41 -15.92 -2.27
C ASN A 220 11.52 -16.14 -3.48
N ASN A 221 10.23 -15.81 -3.38
CA ASN A 221 9.29 -15.96 -4.49
C ASN A 221 9.68 -15.11 -5.71
N ILE A 222 10.08 -13.85 -5.51
CA ILE A 222 10.48 -12.99 -6.63
C ILE A 222 11.78 -13.50 -7.27
N ILE A 223 12.77 -13.89 -6.47
CA ILE A 223 14.04 -14.43 -6.96
C ILE A 223 13.83 -15.78 -7.65
N GLN A 224 12.94 -16.64 -7.15
CA GLN A 224 12.71 -17.96 -7.70
C GLN A 224 11.93 -17.91 -9.02
N TYR A 225 10.89 -17.09 -9.11
CA TYR A 225 9.94 -17.13 -10.23
C TYR A 225 10.06 -15.95 -11.21
N GLN A 226 10.62 -14.82 -10.78
CA GLN A 226 10.64 -13.58 -11.56
C GLN A 226 12.02 -12.89 -11.55
N PHE A 227 13.10 -13.65 -11.39
CA PHE A 227 14.47 -13.12 -11.33
C PHE A 227 14.79 -12.18 -12.51
N ASP A 228 14.52 -12.65 -13.73
CA ASP A 228 14.94 -12.01 -14.98
C ASP A 228 14.47 -10.54 -15.09
N GLY A 229 13.28 -10.23 -14.59
CA GLY A 229 12.72 -8.88 -14.65
C GLY A 229 12.91 -8.03 -13.39
N ASN A 230 13.42 -8.61 -12.29
CA ASN A 230 13.54 -7.94 -10.99
C ASN A 230 14.99 -7.57 -10.62
N SER A 231 15.76 -7.08 -11.59
CA SER A 231 17.13 -6.60 -11.37
C SER A 231 17.23 -5.53 -10.28
N ASN A 232 16.23 -4.64 -10.16
CA ASN A 232 16.16 -3.63 -9.10
C ASN A 232 16.12 -4.24 -7.70
N LEU A 233 15.33 -5.31 -7.51
CA LEU A 233 15.24 -6.00 -6.23
C LEU A 233 16.54 -6.72 -5.91
N VAL A 234 17.09 -7.46 -6.88
CA VAL A 234 18.37 -8.19 -6.72
C VAL A 234 19.49 -7.20 -6.36
N TYR A 235 19.58 -6.08 -7.06
CA TYR A 235 20.52 -5.01 -6.75
C TYR A 235 20.32 -4.46 -5.33
N ALA A 236 19.08 -4.18 -4.91
CA ALA A 236 18.78 -3.70 -3.57
C ALA A 236 19.18 -4.71 -2.48
N VAL A 237 18.95 -6.01 -2.70
CA VAL A 237 19.37 -7.10 -1.80
C VAL A 237 20.89 -7.12 -1.66
N ILE A 238 21.63 -7.05 -2.77
CA ILE A 238 23.11 -7.03 -2.74
C ILE A 238 23.63 -5.81 -1.97
N ARG A 239 23.07 -4.62 -2.23
CA ARG A 239 23.46 -3.38 -1.55
C ARG A 239 23.19 -3.45 -0.04
N LYS A 240 22.11 -4.12 0.37
CA LYS A 240 21.69 -4.29 1.76
C LYS A 240 22.07 -5.66 2.36
N ARG A 241 23.05 -6.38 1.79
CA ARG A 241 23.48 -7.72 2.25
C ARG A 241 23.79 -7.80 3.75
N ASN A 242 24.26 -6.71 4.35
CA ASN A 242 24.55 -6.65 5.78
C ASN A 242 23.32 -6.92 6.65
N VAL A 243 22.11 -6.53 6.21
CA VAL A 243 20.85 -6.82 6.93
C VAL A 243 20.63 -8.32 7.03
N PHE A 244 20.86 -9.05 5.93
CA PHE A 244 20.74 -10.51 5.89
C PHE A 244 21.83 -11.20 6.72
N HIS A 245 23.07 -10.70 6.68
CA HIS A 245 24.14 -11.22 7.54
C HIS A 245 23.85 -11.00 9.03
N GLN A 246 23.28 -9.85 9.40
CA GLN A 246 22.86 -9.59 10.79
C GLN A 246 21.72 -10.52 11.21
N LEU A 247 20.74 -10.75 10.32
CA LEU A 247 19.63 -11.66 10.58
C LEU A 247 20.10 -13.12 10.72
N ALA A 248 21.09 -13.54 9.93
CA ALA A 248 21.68 -14.88 10.04
C ALA A 248 22.48 -15.06 11.34
N ASN A 249 23.03 -13.97 11.88
CA ASN A 249 23.85 -13.96 13.10
C ASN A 249 23.10 -13.33 14.28
N LEU A 250 21.81 -13.62 14.42
CA LEU A 250 21.01 -13.13 15.54
C LEU A 250 21.59 -13.61 16.88
N PRO A 251 21.56 -12.76 17.92
CA PRO A 251 22.01 -13.16 19.24
C PRO A 251 21.13 -14.27 19.80
N THR A 252 21.77 -15.31 20.36
CA THR A 252 21.09 -16.44 21.00
C THR A 252 21.27 -16.45 22.52
N ASP A 253 22.24 -15.69 23.05
CA ASP A 253 22.50 -15.60 24.48
C ASP A 253 21.62 -14.53 25.17
N SER A 254 21.17 -14.83 26.39
CA SER A 254 20.26 -13.95 27.14
C SER A 254 20.85 -12.56 27.41
N GLN A 255 22.17 -12.44 27.56
CA GLN A 255 22.81 -11.15 27.87
C GLN A 255 22.78 -10.20 26.68
N SER A 256 23.12 -10.67 25.48
CA SER A 256 23.09 -9.88 24.26
C SER A 256 21.66 -9.51 23.84
N ILE A 257 20.70 -10.42 24.03
CA ILE A 257 19.27 -10.15 23.81
C ILE A 257 18.78 -9.03 24.74
N GLN A 258 19.10 -9.11 26.05
CA GLN A 258 18.74 -8.07 27.00
C GLN A 258 19.37 -6.71 26.65
N LYS A 259 20.64 -6.70 26.22
CA LYS A 259 21.31 -5.49 25.73
C LYS A 259 20.59 -4.91 24.50
N GLY A 260 20.16 -5.76 23.58
CA GLY A 260 19.41 -5.36 22.38
C GLY A 260 18.05 -4.72 22.71
N LEU A 261 17.31 -5.29 23.66
CA LEU A 261 16.03 -4.75 24.14
C LEU A 261 16.20 -3.39 24.86
N GLN A 262 17.30 -3.21 25.60
CA GLN A 262 17.57 -1.97 26.34
C GLN A 262 17.98 -0.78 25.44
N ARG A 263 18.54 -1.03 24.24
CA ARG A 263 18.97 0.04 23.32
C ARG A 263 17.86 1.01 22.93
N LYS A 264 16.58 0.58 22.90
CA LYS A 264 15.44 1.45 22.59
C LYS A 264 15.05 2.41 23.72
N LYS A 265 15.37 2.11 24.99
CA LYS A 265 15.04 3.01 26.11
C LYS A 265 15.79 4.36 26.06
N LYS A 266 16.82 4.50 25.22
CA LYS A 266 17.62 5.73 25.10
C LYS A 266 17.31 6.60 23.86
N SER A 267 16.37 6.23 22.98
CA SER A 267 15.94 7.11 21.87
C SER A 267 14.65 6.62 21.20
N PRO A 268 13.62 7.47 21.07
CA PRO A 268 12.56 7.28 20.09
C PRO A 268 12.88 8.16 18.87
N GLU A 269 13.75 7.69 17.97
CA GLU A 269 13.63 8.17 16.59
C GLU A 269 12.50 7.37 15.92
N PRO A 270 11.43 8.02 15.44
CA PRO A 270 10.47 7.34 14.58
C PRO A 270 11.25 6.82 13.36
N ILE A 271 10.95 5.59 12.94
CA ILE A 271 11.49 4.90 11.75
C ILE A 271 11.90 5.95 10.70
N SER A 272 13.21 6.23 10.61
CA SER A 272 13.71 7.49 10.07
C SER A 272 13.31 7.67 8.61
N ARG A 273 12.80 8.86 8.29
CA ARG A 273 12.51 9.35 6.93
C ARG A 273 13.82 9.45 6.15
N THR A 274 14.30 8.34 5.59
CA THR A 274 15.34 8.39 4.55
C THR A 274 14.67 8.77 3.24
N ASN A 275 14.69 10.08 2.96
CA ASN A 275 14.43 10.62 1.62
C ASN A 275 15.40 9.94 0.65
N SER A 276 14.86 9.13 -0.24
CA SER A 276 15.56 8.65 -1.42
C SER A 276 15.52 9.79 -2.46
N GLN A 277 16.41 10.76 -2.30
CA GLN A 277 16.76 11.72 -3.36
C GLN A 277 18.29 11.76 -3.47
N ASP A 278 18.86 10.71 -4.06
CA ASP A 278 20.13 10.86 -4.77
C ASP A 278 19.77 11.13 -6.24
N GLY A 279 19.35 12.37 -6.50
CA GLY A 279 19.40 12.94 -7.84
C GLY A 279 20.85 13.29 -8.11
N VAL A 280 21.44 12.66 -9.13
CA VAL A 280 22.76 13.01 -9.66
C VAL A 280 22.77 14.51 -9.93
N SER A 281 23.52 15.25 -9.11
CA SER A 281 23.78 16.66 -9.32
C SER A 281 24.59 16.79 -10.62
N MET A 282 23.98 17.32 -11.68
CA MET A 282 24.71 17.70 -12.88
C MET A 282 25.67 18.83 -12.51
N GLU A 283 26.95 18.54 -12.71
CA GLU A 283 28.08 19.45 -12.50
C GLU A 283 27.85 20.73 -13.31
N GLY A 284 27.71 21.88 -12.63
CA GLY A 284 27.51 23.19 -13.27
C GLY A 284 26.45 24.11 -12.66
N SER A 285 25.63 23.64 -11.70
CA SER A 285 24.59 24.49 -11.10
C SER A 285 25.14 25.35 -9.95
N ARG A 286 25.28 26.67 -10.19
CA ARG A 286 25.56 27.65 -9.14
C ARG A 286 24.25 28.04 -8.42
N PRO A 287 24.24 28.23 -7.08
CA PRO A 287 23.07 28.71 -6.38
C PRO A 287 22.69 30.11 -6.86
N ALA A 288 21.38 30.39 -6.98
CA ALA A 288 20.88 31.72 -7.26
C ALA A 288 21.27 32.70 -6.13
N ALA A 289 21.79 33.87 -6.52
CA ALA A 289 22.14 34.92 -5.57
C ALA A 289 20.90 35.44 -4.82
N PRO A 290 21.04 35.86 -3.55
CA PRO A 290 19.93 36.40 -2.77
C PRO A 290 19.35 37.66 -3.43
N ALA A 291 18.01 37.74 -3.47
CA ALA A 291 17.29 38.86 -4.06
C ALA A 291 17.54 40.16 -3.26
N GLU A 292 17.82 41.25 -3.98
CA GLU A 292 17.99 42.58 -3.40
C GLU A 292 16.68 43.13 -2.78
N PRO A 293 16.75 43.87 -1.67
CA PRO A 293 15.56 44.39 -0.99
C PRO A 293 15.11 45.74 -1.56
N GLY A 294 13.91 45.77 -2.16
CA GLY A 294 13.19 46.96 -2.64
C GLY A 294 12.68 46.71 -4.06
N THR A 295 11.40 46.76 -4.42
CA THR A 295 10.34 47.71 -4.09
C THR A 295 9.06 47.05 -4.66
N LEU A 296 7.99 46.79 -3.92
CA LEU A 296 6.78 47.60 -3.90
C LEU A 296 5.77 46.89 -2.98
N LYS A 297 5.32 47.59 -1.93
CA LYS A 297 4.18 47.17 -1.11
C LYS A 297 2.90 47.44 -1.90
N THR A 298 2.25 46.41 -2.42
CA THR A 298 0.84 46.52 -2.87
C THR A 298 -0.04 46.52 -1.63
N SER A 299 -0.56 47.72 -1.30
CA SER A 299 -1.54 47.94 -0.23
C SER A 299 -2.91 47.42 -0.67
N LEU A 300 -3.65 46.81 0.25
CA LEU A 300 -5.03 46.37 0.07
C LEU A 300 -5.93 47.60 -0.12
N VAL A 301 -6.55 47.72 -1.29
CA VAL A 301 -7.59 48.73 -1.56
C VAL A 301 -8.88 48.30 -0.85
N ALA A 302 -9.40 49.21 -0.03
CA ALA A 302 -10.69 49.10 0.63
C ALA A 302 -11.85 49.07 -0.39
N THR A 303 -12.78 48.14 -0.20
CA THR A 303 -14.09 48.09 -0.88
C THR A 303 -14.96 49.30 -0.50
N PRO A 304 -15.62 49.97 -1.45
CA PRO A 304 -16.67 50.92 -1.15
C PRO A 304 -18.07 50.28 -1.27
N GLY A 305 -18.96 50.63 -0.32
CA GLY A 305 -20.42 50.56 -0.46
C GLY A 305 -21.07 49.25 -0.06
#